data_AF-A0A357Z1C1-F1
#
_entry.id   AF-A0A357Z1C1-F1
#
_cell.length_a   1.000
_cell.length_b   1.000
_cell.length_c   1.000
_cell.angle_alpha   90.00
_cell.angle_beta   90.00
_cell.angle_gamma   90.00
#
_symmetry.space_group_name_H-M   'P 1'
#
loop_
_entity.id
_entity.type
_entity.pdbx_description
1 polymer ?
#
loop_
_entity_poly.entity_id
_entity_poly.type
_entity_poly.pdbx_seq_one_letter_code
_entity_poly.pdbx_strand_id
1 'polypeptide(L)'
;DDKNLFLVGDVKQSIYRFRQAMPQIFLRRRGALPRYDRRADRYPACVVLGRNFRSRAGVTDAVNFVFRQLMSRQTGELDYTKEEELVPAAEYPPSDEAAAELDVIDLSGEGEAQDAVAAECRLIAEKIYALTDGTPRISENGKLRPATYRDCCILLRSANRPAHDYVRELTALGIPAWADTTGGFFEAPEVNTALSLLRVIDNPMQDIPLLSVMMCPIYGFTADDMAKIRLKARAGRLYPAVAAFAKE
;
A
#
# COMPACT_ATOMS: atom_id res chain seq x y z
N ASP A 1 -33.49 8.31 -21.17
CA ASP A 1 -34.31 7.18 -20.73
C ASP A 1 -33.56 6.32 -19.71
N ASP A 2 -33.79 6.57 -18.43
CA ASP A 2 -33.17 5.85 -17.29
C ASP A 2 -33.76 4.45 -17.05
N LYS A 3 -34.38 3.82 -18.07
CA LYS A 3 -35.17 2.58 -17.90
C LYS A 3 -34.31 1.35 -17.59
N ASN A 4 -33.02 1.36 -17.95
CA ASN A 4 -32.10 0.23 -17.80
C ASN A 4 -30.89 0.57 -16.90
N LEU A 5 -31.04 1.54 -16.00
CA LEU A 5 -29.94 2.03 -15.16
C LEU A 5 -29.94 1.33 -13.79
N PHE A 6 -28.90 0.54 -13.52
CA PHE A 6 -28.65 -0.07 -12.22
C PHE A 6 -27.38 0.52 -11.60
N LEU A 7 -27.50 1.08 -10.39
CA LEU A 7 -26.42 1.78 -9.70
C LEU A 7 -26.16 1.11 -8.35
N VAL A 8 -24.88 0.89 -8.03
CA VAL A 8 -24.42 0.38 -6.73
C VAL A 8 -23.31 1.29 -6.25
N GLY A 9 -23.31 1.61 -4.96
CA GLY A 9 -22.27 2.43 -4.34
C GLY A 9 -22.53 2.69 -2.88
N ASP A 10 -21.51 3.21 -2.19
CA ASP A 10 -21.58 3.64 -0.80
C ASP A 10 -20.87 4.99 -0.67
N VAL A 11 -21.63 6.01 -0.24
CA VAL A 11 -21.11 7.37 -0.05
C VAL A 11 -20.04 7.40 1.04
N LYS A 12 -20.15 6.52 2.04
CA LYS A 12 -19.18 6.39 3.14
C LYS A 12 -17.80 5.96 2.66
N GLN A 13 -17.71 5.37 1.47
CA GLN A 13 -16.47 4.87 0.86
C GLN A 13 -15.97 5.78 -0.27
N SER A 14 -16.55 6.97 -0.44
CA SER A 14 -16.18 7.89 -1.51
C SER A 14 -14.88 8.66 -1.19
N ILE A 15 -13.73 8.06 -1.53
CA ILE A 15 -12.39 8.60 -1.24
C ILE A 15 -11.69 9.29 -2.43
N TYR A 16 -12.33 9.37 -3.60
CA TYR A 16 -11.71 9.88 -4.85
C TYR A 16 -12.03 11.34 -5.18
N ARG A 17 -12.25 12.20 -4.19
CA ARG A 17 -12.58 13.63 -4.41
C ARG A 17 -11.48 14.38 -5.17
N PHE A 18 -10.21 14.00 -5.00
CA PHE A 18 -9.08 14.56 -5.74
C PHE A 18 -9.17 14.32 -7.27
N ARG A 19 -9.99 13.37 -7.70
CA ARG A 19 -10.35 13.12 -9.11
C ARG A 19 -11.69 13.72 -9.50
N GLN A 20 -12.16 14.73 -8.75
CA GLN A 20 -13.44 15.41 -8.95
C GLN A 20 -14.68 14.51 -8.79
N ALA A 21 -14.57 13.39 -8.08
CA ALA A 21 -15.73 12.59 -7.72
C ALA A 21 -16.69 13.40 -6.82
N MET A 22 -17.99 13.38 -7.14
CA MET A 22 -19.04 14.13 -6.42
C MET A 22 -20.04 13.19 -5.73
N PRO A 23 -19.84 12.84 -4.45
CA PRO A 23 -20.76 11.93 -3.70
C PRO A 23 -22.20 12.45 -3.65
N GLN A 24 -22.37 13.77 -3.73
CA GLN A 24 -23.66 14.46 -3.76
C GLN A 24 -24.58 14.00 -4.89
N ILE A 25 -24.03 13.55 -6.02
CA ILE A 25 -24.84 13.00 -7.13
C ILE A 25 -25.55 11.73 -6.67
N PHE A 26 -24.83 10.84 -5.98
CA PHE A 26 -25.37 9.60 -5.45
C PHE A 26 -26.40 9.87 -4.35
N LEU A 27 -26.10 10.78 -3.41
CA LEU A 27 -27.03 11.17 -2.34
C LEU A 27 -28.35 11.73 -2.88
N ARG A 28 -28.29 12.64 -3.87
CA ARG A 28 -29.49 13.19 -4.52
C ARG A 28 -30.33 12.12 -5.18
N ARG A 29 -29.70 11.20 -5.93
CA ARG A 29 -30.43 10.11 -6.60
C ARG A 29 -31.04 9.15 -5.58
N ARG A 30 -30.31 8.80 -4.52
CA ARG A 30 -30.79 7.96 -3.42
C ARG A 30 -32.01 8.57 -2.72
N GLY A 31 -31.97 9.88 -2.43
CA GLY A 31 -33.06 10.60 -1.78
C GLY A 31 -34.30 10.82 -2.65
N ALA A 32 -34.16 10.77 -3.98
CA ALA A 32 -35.27 10.94 -4.93
C ALA A 32 -36.03 9.63 -5.23
N LEU A 33 -35.50 8.47 -4.83
CA LEU A 33 -36.08 7.17 -5.13
C LEU A 33 -36.84 6.60 -3.90
N PRO A 34 -38.03 6.02 -4.09
CA PRO A 34 -38.71 5.32 -3.01
C PRO A 34 -37.90 4.10 -2.56
N ARG A 35 -38.00 3.73 -1.29
CA ARG A 35 -37.41 2.48 -0.81
C ARG A 35 -38.08 1.30 -1.52
N TYR A 36 -37.26 0.31 -1.88
CA TYR A 36 -37.75 -0.91 -2.49
C TYR A 36 -38.65 -1.67 -1.51
N ASP A 37 -39.88 -1.94 -1.94
CA ASP A 37 -40.83 -2.80 -1.23
C ASP A 37 -41.02 -4.08 -2.04
N ARG A 38 -40.61 -5.20 -1.44
CA ARG A 38 -40.71 -6.54 -2.03
C ARG A 38 -42.15 -6.96 -2.32
N ARG A 39 -43.14 -6.39 -1.63
CA ARG A 39 -44.57 -6.70 -1.87
C ARG A 39 -45.14 -5.97 -3.07
N ALA A 40 -44.65 -4.76 -3.35
CA ALA A 40 -45.14 -3.93 -4.43
C ALA A 40 -44.40 -4.17 -5.75
N ASP A 41 -43.13 -4.56 -5.69
CA ASP A 41 -42.24 -4.83 -6.84
C ASP A 41 -42.27 -3.73 -7.90
N ARG A 42 -42.06 -2.47 -7.45
CA ARG A 42 -42.10 -1.28 -8.31
C ARG A 42 -40.72 -0.65 -8.44
N TYR A 43 -40.47 -0.12 -9.64
CA TYR A 43 -39.27 0.61 -10.00
C TYR A 43 -39.62 1.98 -10.59
N PRO A 44 -38.71 2.98 -10.48
CA PRO A 44 -37.38 2.91 -9.87
C PRO A 44 -37.43 2.87 -8.34
N ALA A 45 -36.47 2.20 -7.72
CA ALA A 45 -36.43 2.03 -6.26
C ALA A 45 -34.99 2.05 -5.72
N CYS A 46 -34.85 2.38 -4.44
CA CYS A 46 -33.60 2.33 -3.69
C CYS A 46 -33.59 1.14 -2.74
N VAL A 47 -32.55 0.32 -2.81
CA VAL A 47 -32.29 -0.80 -1.89
C VAL A 47 -31.12 -0.42 -1.00
N VAL A 48 -31.25 -0.64 0.31
CA VAL A 48 -30.16 -0.48 1.27
C VAL A 48 -29.77 -1.84 1.83
N LEU A 49 -28.47 -2.13 1.80
CA LEU A 49 -27.88 -3.39 2.24
C LEU A 49 -27.02 -3.14 3.47
N GLY A 50 -27.61 -3.24 4.66
CA GLY A 50 -26.89 -3.02 5.92
C GLY A 50 -26.14 -4.24 6.47
N ARG A 51 -26.46 -5.45 5.99
CA ARG A 51 -25.87 -6.69 6.51
C ARG A 51 -24.43 -6.87 6.02
N ASN A 52 -23.50 -6.99 6.96
CA ASN A 52 -22.09 -7.27 6.70
C ASN A 52 -21.81 -8.78 6.87
N PHE A 53 -21.39 -9.41 5.78
CA PHE A 53 -21.05 -10.84 5.73
C PHE A 53 -19.53 -11.08 5.67
N ARG A 54 -18.71 -10.06 6.01
CA ARG A 54 -17.25 -10.08 5.82
C ARG A 54 -16.46 -10.04 7.13
N SER A 55 -17.08 -9.54 8.21
CA SER A 55 -16.36 -9.18 9.42
C SER A 55 -17.08 -9.68 10.67
N ARG A 56 -16.31 -9.97 11.72
CA ARG A 56 -16.81 -10.30 13.06
C ARG A 56 -17.58 -9.11 13.66
N ALA A 57 -18.51 -9.39 14.57
CA ALA A 57 -19.31 -8.36 15.25
C ALA A 57 -18.45 -7.29 15.92
N GLY A 58 -17.38 -7.69 16.63
CA GLY A 58 -16.50 -6.72 17.29
C GLY A 58 -15.82 -5.73 16.33
N VAL A 59 -15.53 -6.14 15.08
CA VAL A 59 -15.00 -5.22 14.05
C VAL A 59 -16.08 -4.23 13.60
N THR A 60 -17.29 -4.72 13.29
CA THR A 60 -18.39 -3.84 12.88
C THR A 60 -18.80 -2.89 14.01
N ASP A 61 -18.75 -3.34 15.25
CA ASP A 61 -19.08 -2.55 16.44
C ASP A 61 -18.05 -1.45 16.69
N ALA A 62 -16.75 -1.77 16.58
CA ALA A 62 -15.68 -0.77 16.68
C ALA A 62 -15.82 0.31 15.58
N VAL A 63 -16.08 -0.10 14.34
CA VAL A 63 -16.32 0.83 13.22
C VAL A 63 -17.55 1.71 13.50
N ASN A 64 -18.68 1.10 13.90
CA ASN A 64 -19.89 1.85 14.22
C ASN A 64 -19.67 2.82 15.40
N PHE A 65 -18.95 2.40 16.44
CA PHE A 65 -18.61 3.24 17.59
C PHE A 65 -17.84 4.49 17.17
N VAL A 66 -16.80 4.34 16.34
CA VAL A 66 -16.00 5.48 15.86
C VAL A 66 -16.85 6.41 14.97
N PHE A 67 -17.55 5.87 13.97
CA PHE A 67 -18.23 6.71 12.99
C PHE A 67 -19.52 7.37 13.48
N ARG A 68 -20.19 6.81 14.50
CA ARG A 68 -21.30 7.53 15.19
C ARG A 68 -20.86 8.87 15.77
N GLN A 69 -19.60 8.98 16.16
CA GLN A 69 -19.05 10.18 16.80
C GLN A 69 -18.43 11.16 15.78
N LEU A 70 -17.89 10.63 14.68
CA LEU A 70 -17.07 11.42 13.75
C LEU A 70 -17.78 11.77 12.43
N MET A 71 -18.67 10.92 11.91
CA MET A 71 -19.27 11.09 10.57
C MET A 71 -20.61 11.82 10.67
N SER A 72 -20.56 13.11 10.33
CA SER A 72 -21.71 14.02 10.24
C SER A 72 -21.79 14.66 8.86
N ARG A 73 -22.89 15.36 8.54
CA ARG A 73 -22.94 16.20 7.32
C ARG A 73 -21.79 17.19 7.17
N GLN A 74 -21.27 17.73 8.29
CA GLN A 74 -20.23 18.75 8.27
C GLN A 74 -18.85 18.15 7.96
N THR A 75 -18.56 16.97 8.49
CA THR A 75 -17.24 16.33 8.43
C THR A 75 -17.15 15.21 7.40
N GLY A 76 -18.27 14.57 7.07
CA GLY A 76 -18.37 13.39 6.21
C GLY A 76 -19.51 13.42 5.18
N GLU A 77 -20.17 14.58 5.00
CA GLU A 77 -21.26 14.80 4.02
C GLU A 77 -22.55 13.98 4.22
N LEU A 78 -22.59 13.14 5.24
CA LEU A 78 -23.71 12.26 5.58
C LEU A 78 -23.76 12.07 7.10
N ASP A 79 -24.97 11.97 7.65
CA ASP A 79 -25.16 11.58 9.04
C ASP A 79 -25.10 10.06 9.18
N TYR A 80 -24.21 9.56 10.05
CA TYR A 80 -24.08 8.13 10.34
C TYR A 80 -25.21 7.65 11.28
N THR A 81 -26.40 7.51 10.70
CA THR A 81 -27.61 7.03 11.40
C THR A 81 -27.64 5.51 11.52
N LYS A 82 -28.61 4.98 12.29
CA LYS A 82 -28.83 3.52 12.43
C LYS A 82 -29.03 2.80 11.08
N GLU A 83 -29.52 3.47 10.05
CA GLU A 83 -29.67 2.89 8.72
C GLU A 83 -28.33 2.72 7.97
N GLU A 84 -27.31 3.47 8.37
CA GLU A 84 -25.97 3.46 7.77
C GLU A 84 -25.00 2.55 8.51
N GLU A 85 -25.39 2.06 9.70
CA GLU A 85 -24.59 1.16 10.53
C GLU A 85 -24.37 -0.20 9.86
N LEU A 86 -23.19 -0.76 10.11
CA LEU A 86 -22.87 -2.13 9.72
C LEU A 86 -23.59 -3.09 10.66
N VAL A 87 -24.46 -3.95 10.10
CA VAL A 87 -25.17 -4.99 10.85
C VAL A 87 -24.42 -6.31 10.67
N PRO A 88 -23.78 -6.87 11.70
CA PRO A 88 -23.05 -8.12 11.56
C PRO A 88 -24.00 -9.26 11.18
N ALA A 89 -23.62 -10.00 10.15
CA ALA A 89 -24.38 -11.12 9.61
C ALA A 89 -23.49 -12.31 9.21
N ALA A 90 -22.17 -12.15 9.30
CA ALA A 90 -21.21 -13.24 9.16
C ALA A 90 -21.19 -14.09 10.43
N GLU A 91 -21.15 -15.40 10.26
CA GLU A 91 -21.01 -16.35 11.36
C GLU A 91 -19.52 -16.65 11.58
N TYR A 92 -19.06 -16.44 12.80
CA TYR A 92 -17.70 -16.79 13.21
C TYR A 92 -17.75 -17.54 14.55
N PRO A 93 -16.81 -18.47 14.80
CA PRO A 93 -16.67 -19.09 16.11
C PRO A 93 -16.43 -18.03 17.20
N PRO A 94 -16.97 -18.21 18.42
CA PRO A 94 -16.68 -17.32 19.54
C PRO A 94 -15.18 -17.30 19.81
N SER A 95 -14.69 -16.14 20.23
CA SER A 95 -13.29 -15.89 20.56
C SER A 95 -13.24 -14.82 21.63
N ASP A 96 -12.36 -15.01 22.61
CA ASP A 96 -12.12 -14.04 23.69
C ASP A 96 -11.05 -13.00 23.29
N GLU A 97 -10.47 -13.12 22.09
CA GLU A 97 -9.50 -12.16 21.57
C GLU A 97 -10.18 -10.83 21.18
N ALA A 98 -9.46 -9.74 21.40
CA ALA A 98 -9.94 -8.42 21.03
C ALA A 98 -10.12 -8.31 19.52
N ALA A 99 -11.29 -7.89 19.07
CA ALA A 99 -11.57 -7.69 17.64
C ALA A 99 -11.01 -6.36 17.09
N ALA A 100 -10.66 -5.44 17.99
CA ALA A 100 -10.07 -4.14 17.67
C ALA A 100 -9.20 -3.67 18.85
N GLU A 101 -8.02 -3.16 18.55
CA GLU A 101 -7.06 -2.65 19.52
C GLU A 101 -6.60 -1.24 19.09
N LEU A 102 -6.29 -0.38 20.07
CA LEU A 102 -5.70 0.93 19.86
C LEU A 102 -4.41 1.00 20.69
N ASP A 103 -3.29 1.05 19.99
CA ASP A 103 -1.99 1.24 20.62
C ASP A 103 -1.52 2.67 20.43
N VAL A 104 -0.97 3.24 21.50
CA VAL A 104 -0.43 4.60 21.51
C VAL A 104 1.04 4.52 21.86
N ILE A 105 1.88 4.95 20.93
CA ILE A 105 3.33 5.05 21.14
C ILE A 105 3.64 6.50 21.52
N ASP A 106 4.24 6.69 22.69
CA ASP A 106 4.74 7.99 23.11
C ASP A 106 6.17 8.18 22.58
N LEU A 107 6.33 9.12 21.65
CA LEU A 107 7.60 9.46 21.00
C LEU A 107 8.21 10.76 21.54
N SER A 108 7.72 11.28 22.67
CA SER A 108 8.17 12.57 23.22
C SER A 108 9.66 12.65 23.57
N GLY A 109 10.40 11.53 23.54
CA GLY A 109 11.85 11.45 23.76
C GLY A 109 12.71 11.12 22.53
N GLU A 110 12.14 10.85 21.35
CA GLU A 110 12.90 10.47 20.14
C GLU A 110 12.86 11.60 19.08
N GLY A 111 13.99 11.86 18.43
CA GLY A 111 14.28 13.14 17.76
C GLY A 111 13.94 13.22 16.27
N GLU A 112 13.65 12.10 15.60
CA GLU A 112 13.46 12.08 14.15
C GLU A 112 12.26 11.22 13.70
N ALA A 113 11.67 11.57 12.56
CA ALA A 113 10.56 10.81 11.95
C ALA A 113 10.95 9.36 11.60
N GLN A 114 12.25 9.09 11.42
CA GLN A 114 12.77 7.75 11.13
C GLN A 114 12.72 6.85 12.38
N ASP A 115 12.89 7.44 13.57
CA ASP A 115 12.75 6.74 14.86
C ASP A 115 11.28 6.33 15.09
N ALA A 116 10.34 7.19 14.70
CA ALA A 116 8.90 6.92 14.78
C ALA A 116 8.50 5.66 13.97
N VAL A 117 8.95 5.56 12.71
CA VAL A 117 8.65 4.40 11.85
C VAL A 117 9.26 3.12 12.43
N ALA A 118 10.49 3.19 12.94
CA ALA A 118 11.14 2.05 13.55
C ALA A 118 10.42 1.60 14.83
N ALA A 119 9.99 2.54 15.68
CA ALA A 119 9.18 2.26 16.88
C ALA A 119 7.84 1.61 16.52
N GLU A 120 7.11 2.16 15.55
CA GLU A 120 5.85 1.57 15.04
C GLU A 120 6.07 0.17 14.48
N CYS A 121 7.11 -0.04 13.66
CA CYS A 121 7.41 -1.35 13.06
C CYS A 121 7.77 -2.40 14.11
N ARG A 122 8.47 -2.03 15.19
CA ARG A 122 8.76 -2.94 16.31
C ARG A 122 7.47 -3.43 16.98
N LEU A 123 6.57 -2.51 17.30
CA LEU A 123 5.27 -2.87 17.91
C LEU A 123 4.42 -3.73 16.96
N ILE A 124 4.36 -3.35 15.68
CA ILE A 124 3.64 -4.13 14.66
C ILE A 124 4.23 -5.54 14.54
N ALA A 125 5.56 -5.66 14.57
CA ALA A 125 6.21 -6.95 14.47
C ALA A 125 5.87 -7.86 15.67
N GLU A 126 5.91 -7.33 16.89
CA GLU A 126 5.49 -8.05 18.10
C GLU A 126 4.06 -8.58 17.97
N LYS A 127 3.13 -7.76 17.47
CA LYS A 127 1.74 -8.17 17.23
C LYS A 127 1.64 -9.26 16.17
N ILE A 128 2.33 -9.09 15.04
CA ILE A 128 2.33 -10.09 13.98
C ILE A 128 2.86 -11.42 14.52
N TYR A 129 3.97 -11.42 15.27
CA TYR A 129 4.50 -12.64 15.87
C TYR A 129 3.51 -13.30 16.84
N ALA A 130 2.85 -12.51 17.69
CA ALA A 130 1.80 -13.00 18.59
C ALA A 130 0.59 -13.56 17.84
N LEU A 131 0.25 -13.01 16.66
CA LEU A 131 -0.81 -13.52 15.80
C LEU A 131 -0.41 -14.81 15.07
N THR A 132 0.86 -14.96 14.71
CA THR A 132 1.38 -16.12 13.96
C THR A 132 2.01 -17.20 14.85
N ASP A 133 1.63 -17.27 16.13
CA ASP A 133 2.19 -18.20 17.13
C ASP A 133 1.77 -19.68 16.94
N GLY A 134 0.98 -19.98 15.91
CA GLY A 134 0.44 -21.32 15.63
C GLY A 134 -0.97 -21.56 16.19
N THR A 135 -1.53 -20.64 16.96
CA THR A 135 -2.90 -20.73 17.48
C THR A 135 -3.92 -20.63 16.33
N PRO A 136 -4.90 -21.56 16.21
CA PRO A 136 -5.94 -21.48 15.19
C PRO A 136 -6.92 -20.32 15.41
N ARG A 137 -6.77 -19.23 14.64
CA ARG A 137 -7.56 -17.99 14.78
C ARG A 137 -8.34 -17.60 13.51
N ILE A 138 -7.86 -18.01 12.34
CA ILE A 138 -8.46 -17.65 11.05
C ILE A 138 -9.54 -18.65 10.68
N SER A 139 -10.76 -18.17 10.43
CA SER A 139 -11.88 -18.99 9.95
C SER A 139 -11.92 -18.99 8.42
N GLU A 140 -11.76 -20.17 7.83
CA GLU A 140 -11.80 -20.39 6.39
C GLU A 140 -12.68 -21.62 6.09
N ASN A 141 -13.75 -21.43 5.32
CA ASN A 141 -14.73 -22.48 4.99
C ASN A 141 -15.26 -23.26 6.21
N GLY A 142 -15.51 -22.54 7.31
CA GLY A 142 -16.02 -23.13 8.56
C GLY A 142 -14.98 -23.88 9.40
N LYS A 143 -13.70 -23.86 9.01
CA LYS A 143 -12.60 -24.46 9.79
C LYS A 143 -11.67 -23.37 10.32
N LEU A 144 -11.12 -23.59 11.51
CA LEU A 144 -10.09 -22.73 12.07
C LEU A 144 -8.70 -23.22 11.62
N ARG A 145 -7.84 -22.28 11.24
CA ARG A 145 -6.43 -22.51 10.96
C ARG A 145 -5.55 -21.44 11.62
N PRO A 146 -4.26 -21.73 11.84
CA PRO A 146 -3.32 -20.72 12.28
C PRO A 146 -3.25 -19.54 11.32
N ALA A 147 -2.99 -18.34 11.86
CA ALA A 147 -2.68 -17.18 11.04
C ALA A 147 -1.28 -17.33 10.43
N THR A 148 -1.13 -16.75 9.26
CA THR A 148 0.12 -16.70 8.49
C THR A 148 0.38 -15.25 8.09
N TYR A 149 1.61 -14.89 7.72
CA TYR A 149 1.94 -13.49 7.35
C TYR A 149 1.03 -12.90 6.26
N ARG A 150 0.53 -13.74 5.33
CA ARG A 150 -0.41 -13.31 4.27
C ARG A 150 -1.78 -12.88 4.79
N ASP A 151 -2.13 -13.24 6.02
CA ASP A 151 -3.39 -12.84 6.66
C ASP A 151 -3.27 -11.46 7.33
N CYS A 152 -2.06 -10.89 7.42
CA CYS A 152 -1.79 -9.57 7.96
C CYS A 152 -1.70 -8.53 6.83
N CYS A 153 -2.36 -7.38 6.99
CA CYS A 153 -2.27 -6.26 6.06
C CYS A 153 -2.10 -4.96 6.84
N ILE A 154 -1.08 -4.17 6.48
CA ILE A 154 -0.81 -2.86 7.07
C ILE A 154 -1.32 -1.79 6.10
N LEU A 155 -2.28 -0.98 6.54
CA LEU A 155 -2.86 0.09 5.73
C LEU A 155 -2.25 1.43 6.14
N LEU A 156 -1.50 2.03 5.21
CA LEU A 156 -0.92 3.36 5.37
C LEU A 156 -1.75 4.39 4.61
N ARG A 157 -1.89 5.61 5.15
CA ARG A 157 -2.62 6.69 4.47
C ARG A 157 -1.91 7.20 3.19
N SER A 158 -0.58 7.21 3.19
CA SER A 158 0.25 7.60 2.05
C SER A 158 1.30 6.53 1.80
N ALA A 159 1.23 5.86 0.65
CA ALA A 159 2.07 4.71 0.35
C ALA A 159 3.47 5.08 -0.15
N ASN A 160 3.68 6.27 -0.72
CA ASN A 160 4.84 6.46 -1.61
C ASN A 160 6.22 6.43 -0.93
N ARG A 161 6.38 7.02 0.25
CA ARG A 161 7.67 7.01 0.98
C ARG A 161 7.66 6.10 2.20
N PRO A 162 6.64 6.16 3.08
CA PRO A 162 6.63 5.35 4.30
C PRO A 162 6.59 3.85 4.03
N ALA A 163 5.98 3.39 2.93
CA ALA A 163 5.85 1.96 2.68
C ALA A 163 7.21 1.27 2.45
N HIS A 164 8.16 1.93 1.79
CA HIS A 164 9.52 1.38 1.62
C HIS A 164 10.26 1.25 2.94
N ASP A 165 10.13 2.26 3.80
CA ASP A 165 10.74 2.24 5.13
C ASP A 165 10.13 1.11 5.98
N TYR A 166 8.80 0.98 5.99
CA TYR A 166 8.11 -0.12 6.66
C TYR A 166 8.55 -1.50 6.15
N VAL A 167 8.65 -1.69 4.82
CA VAL A 167 9.11 -2.96 4.25
C VAL A 167 10.54 -3.27 4.70
N ARG A 168 11.45 -2.28 4.68
CA ARG A 168 12.82 -2.44 5.13
C ARG A 168 12.90 -2.82 6.61
N GLU A 169 12.24 -2.05 7.48
CA GLU A 169 12.28 -2.27 8.93
C GLU A 169 11.63 -3.62 9.31
N LEU A 170 10.47 -3.96 8.76
CA LEU A 170 9.81 -5.25 9.02
C LEU A 170 10.64 -6.44 8.51
N THR A 171 11.27 -6.30 7.34
CA THR A 171 12.16 -7.34 6.79
C THR A 171 13.40 -7.52 7.68
N ALA A 172 13.97 -6.43 8.20
CA ALA A 172 15.09 -6.49 9.15
C ALA A 172 14.69 -7.19 10.46
N LEU A 173 13.41 -7.09 10.85
CA LEU A 173 12.83 -7.80 12.00
C LEU A 173 12.42 -9.25 11.69
N GLY A 174 12.65 -9.75 10.45
CA GLY A 174 12.36 -11.12 10.04
C GLY A 174 10.95 -11.36 9.47
N ILE A 175 10.14 -10.30 9.28
CA ILE A 175 8.79 -10.41 8.72
C ILE A 175 8.84 -10.18 7.20
N PRO A 176 8.35 -11.13 6.39
CA PRO A 176 8.30 -10.96 4.94
C PRO A 176 7.24 -9.92 4.55
N ALA A 177 7.67 -8.67 4.32
CA ALA A 177 6.82 -7.56 3.95
C ALA A 177 6.93 -7.23 2.46
N TRP A 178 5.82 -6.79 1.86
CA TRP A 178 5.77 -6.33 0.48
C TRP A 178 4.81 -5.15 0.35
N ALA A 179 5.17 -4.18 -0.50
CA ALA A 179 4.34 -3.02 -0.81
C ALA A 179 4.40 -2.68 -2.30
N ASP A 180 3.23 -2.46 -2.90
CA ASP A 180 3.11 -1.94 -4.27
C ASP A 180 3.39 -0.43 -4.24
N THR A 181 4.58 -0.04 -4.69
CA THR A 181 5.06 1.34 -4.61
C THR A 181 5.38 1.86 -6.00
N THR A 182 4.73 2.96 -6.38
CA THR A 182 5.07 3.71 -7.59
C THR A 182 6.29 4.57 -7.34
N GLY A 183 7.46 4.15 -7.83
CA GLY A 183 8.71 4.89 -7.67
C GLY A 183 9.93 3.97 -7.79
N GLY A 184 11.13 4.53 -7.75
CA GLY A 184 12.37 3.76 -7.60
C GLY A 184 12.82 2.92 -8.80
N PHE A 185 12.00 2.73 -9.85
CA PHE A 185 12.40 1.91 -11.02
C PHE A 185 13.71 2.39 -11.65
N PHE A 186 13.86 3.70 -11.87
CA PHE A 186 15.09 4.28 -12.43
C PHE A 186 16.23 4.47 -11.41
N GLU A 187 15.93 4.30 -10.11
CA GLU A 187 16.91 4.36 -9.03
C GLU A 187 17.54 2.99 -8.76
N ALA A 188 16.87 1.90 -9.18
CA ALA A 188 17.40 0.55 -9.08
C ALA A 188 18.78 0.45 -9.78
N PRO A 189 19.83 -0.01 -9.08
CA PRO A 189 21.18 -0.11 -9.64
C PRO A 189 21.25 -0.88 -10.96
N GLU A 190 20.43 -1.93 -11.09
CA GLU A 190 20.33 -2.79 -12.27
C GLU A 190 19.75 -2.04 -13.47
N VAL A 191 18.70 -1.24 -13.24
CA VAL A 191 18.07 -0.41 -14.28
C VAL A 191 19.02 0.71 -14.70
N ASN A 192 19.72 1.34 -13.75
CA ASN A 192 20.72 2.35 -14.05
C ASN A 192 21.88 1.78 -14.88
N THR A 193 22.33 0.58 -14.56
CA THR A 193 23.34 -0.15 -15.33
C THR A 193 22.87 -0.44 -16.76
N ALA A 194 21.64 -0.94 -16.93
CA ALA A 194 21.06 -1.21 -18.24
C ALA A 194 20.92 0.06 -19.09
N LEU A 195 20.45 1.17 -18.48
CA LEU A 195 20.36 2.47 -19.16
C LEU A 195 21.73 3.02 -19.53
N SER A 196 22.73 2.85 -18.66
CA SER A 196 24.11 3.25 -18.95
C SER A 196 24.67 2.46 -20.12
N LEU A 197 24.37 1.17 -20.24
CA LEU A 197 24.76 0.37 -21.40
C LEU A 197 24.11 0.86 -22.69
N LEU A 198 22.79 1.13 -22.68
CA LEU A 198 22.09 1.66 -23.86
C LEU A 198 22.65 3.03 -24.29
N ARG A 199 22.98 3.89 -23.33
CA ARG A 199 23.63 5.18 -23.57
C ARG A 199 25.02 5.05 -24.20
N VAL A 200 25.81 4.08 -23.77
CA VAL A 200 27.13 3.79 -24.37
C VAL A 200 26.98 3.26 -25.80
N ILE A 201 25.98 2.42 -26.07
CA ILE A 201 25.68 1.92 -27.42
C ILE A 201 25.28 3.06 -28.36
N ASP A 202 24.43 3.98 -27.89
CA ASP A 202 24.01 5.17 -28.64
C ASP A 202 25.19 6.13 -28.89
N ASN A 203 25.95 6.44 -27.83
CA ASN A 203 27.12 7.30 -27.92
C ASN A 203 28.20 6.91 -26.89
N PRO A 204 29.30 6.27 -27.33
CA PRO A 204 30.34 5.81 -26.41
C PRO A 204 31.19 6.95 -25.82
N MET A 205 31.07 8.18 -26.33
CA MET A 205 31.84 9.34 -25.83
C MET A 205 31.31 9.90 -24.50
N GLN A 206 30.31 9.24 -23.89
CA GLN A 206 29.78 9.60 -22.58
C GLN A 206 30.56 8.91 -21.46
N ASP A 207 31.40 9.69 -20.77
CA ASP A 207 32.36 9.16 -19.79
C ASP A 207 31.71 8.44 -18.59
N ILE A 208 30.63 8.99 -18.02
CA ILE A 208 29.96 8.42 -16.83
C ILE A 208 29.24 7.10 -17.18
N PRO A 209 28.37 7.03 -18.22
CA PRO A 209 27.78 5.76 -18.64
C PRO A 209 28.82 4.70 -18.99
N LEU A 210 29.90 5.08 -19.70
CA LEU A 210 30.97 4.14 -20.05
C LEU A 210 31.67 3.60 -18.81
N LEU A 211 32.04 4.47 -17.86
CA LEU A 211 32.64 4.07 -16.60
C LEU A 211 31.71 3.16 -15.79
N SER A 212 30.43 3.53 -15.69
CA SER A 212 29.40 2.76 -14.98
C SER A 212 29.25 1.35 -15.56
N VAL A 213 29.24 1.21 -16.88
CA VAL A 213 29.16 -0.09 -17.56
C VAL A 213 30.43 -0.90 -17.34
N MET A 214 31.62 -0.31 -17.50
CA MET A 214 32.88 -1.04 -17.30
C MET A 214 33.02 -1.56 -15.86
N MET A 215 32.62 -0.75 -14.88
CA MET A 215 32.71 -1.12 -13.45
C MET A 215 31.50 -1.92 -12.94
N CYS A 216 30.48 -2.18 -13.78
CA CYS A 216 29.33 -2.98 -13.35
C CYS A 216 29.71 -4.45 -13.17
N PRO A 217 28.91 -5.25 -12.43
CA PRO A 217 29.20 -6.66 -12.19
C PRO A 217 29.33 -7.54 -13.45
N ILE A 218 28.83 -7.08 -14.60
CA ILE A 218 28.94 -7.82 -15.88
C ILE A 218 30.37 -7.77 -16.43
N TYR A 219 31.03 -6.61 -16.35
CA TYR A 219 32.37 -6.40 -16.91
C TYR A 219 33.47 -6.39 -15.84
N GLY A 220 33.14 -6.00 -14.61
CA GLY A 220 33.97 -6.21 -13.42
C GLY A 220 35.27 -5.40 -13.35
N PHE A 221 35.42 -4.32 -14.12
CA PHE A 221 36.62 -3.49 -14.05
C PHE A 221 36.72 -2.80 -12.68
N THR A 222 37.88 -2.89 -12.05
CA THR A 222 38.14 -2.21 -10.78
C THR A 222 38.54 -0.74 -11.01
N ALA A 223 38.52 0.06 -9.94
CA ALA A 223 39.02 1.43 -10.00
C ALA A 223 40.49 1.48 -10.46
N ASP A 224 41.30 0.49 -10.07
CA ASP A 224 42.71 0.39 -10.47
C ASP A 224 42.85 0.07 -11.97
N ASP A 225 41.98 -0.79 -12.52
CA ASP A 225 41.98 -1.09 -13.96
C ASP A 225 41.58 0.14 -14.76
N MET A 226 40.57 0.87 -14.29
CA MET A 226 40.17 2.15 -14.90
C MET A 226 41.29 3.20 -14.83
N ALA A 227 42.04 3.24 -13.73
CA ALA A 227 43.21 4.12 -13.59
C ALA A 227 44.32 3.74 -14.58
N LYS A 228 44.62 2.44 -14.75
CA LYS A 228 45.60 1.95 -15.74
C LYS A 228 45.22 2.35 -17.16
N ILE A 229 43.94 2.18 -17.53
CA ILE A 229 43.42 2.62 -18.84
C ILE A 229 43.60 4.14 -18.99
N ARG A 230 43.27 4.91 -17.94
CA ARG A 230 43.37 6.38 -17.95
C ARG A 230 44.80 6.88 -18.08
N LEU A 231 45.80 6.14 -17.60
CA LEU A 231 47.21 6.53 -17.71
C LEU A 231 47.70 6.60 -19.16
N LYS A 232 47.09 5.85 -20.10
CA LYS A 232 47.42 5.89 -21.54
C LYS A 232 46.99 7.19 -22.21
N ALA A 233 45.89 7.79 -21.76
CA ALA A 233 45.40 9.07 -22.24
C ALA A 233 44.85 9.89 -21.06
N ARG A 234 45.76 10.64 -20.41
CA ARG A 234 45.46 11.40 -19.18
C ARG A 234 44.45 12.54 -19.38
N ALA A 235 44.26 13.00 -20.61
CA ALA A 235 43.36 14.08 -20.97
C ALA A 235 42.31 13.61 -22.01
N GLY A 236 41.16 14.29 -22.03
CA GLY A 236 40.07 14.00 -22.95
C GLY A 236 39.07 12.96 -22.43
N ARG A 237 38.20 12.50 -23.33
CA ARG A 237 37.14 11.51 -23.06
C ARG A 237 37.71 10.13 -22.74
N LEU A 238 36.94 9.31 -22.04
CA LEU A 238 37.34 7.98 -21.60
C LEU A 238 37.39 6.97 -22.75
N TYR A 239 36.44 7.02 -23.68
CA TYR A 239 36.36 6.04 -24.78
C TYR A 239 37.64 5.94 -25.64
N PRO A 240 38.27 7.05 -26.08
CA PRO A 240 39.56 6.97 -26.78
C PRO A 240 40.66 6.28 -25.96
N ALA A 241 40.68 6.47 -24.64
CA ALA A 241 41.64 5.81 -23.76
C ALA A 241 41.41 4.29 -23.73
N VAL A 242 40.14 3.88 -23.61
CA VAL A 242 39.72 2.47 -23.65
C VAL A 242 40.08 1.84 -25.01
N ALA A 243 39.76 2.52 -26.11
CA ALA A 243 40.04 2.04 -27.47
C ALA A 243 41.53 1.95 -27.79
N ALA A 244 42.36 2.83 -27.21
CA ALA A 244 43.81 2.75 -27.32
C ALA A 244 44.36 1.58 -26.48
N PHE A 245 43.87 1.40 -25.26
CA PHE A 245 44.27 0.31 -24.37
C PHE A 245 43.89 -1.07 -24.94
N ALA A 246 42.74 -1.20 -25.59
CA ALA A 246 42.28 -2.46 -26.18
C ALA A 246 43.05 -2.92 -27.44
N LYS A 247 43.92 -2.07 -28.00
CA LYS A 247 44.75 -2.40 -29.17
C LYS A 247 46.14 -2.93 -28.80
N GLU A 248 46.49 -2.89 -27.51
CA GLU A 248 47.66 -3.58 -26.95
C GLU A 248 47.31 -5.01 -26.56
#